data_AF-A0A2W7BST3-F1
#
_entry.id   AF-A0A2W7BST3-F1
#
_cell.length_a   1.000
_cell.length_b   1.000
_cell.length_c   1.000
_cell.angle_alpha   90.00
_cell.angle_beta   90.00
_cell.angle_gamma   90.00
#
_symmetry.space_group_name_H-M   'P 1'
#
loop_
_entity.id
_entity.type
_entity.pdbx_description
1 polymer ?
#
loop_
_entity_poly.entity_id
_entity_poly.type
_entity_poly.pdbx_seq_one_letter_code
_entity_poly.pdbx_strand_id
1 'polypeptide(L)'
;MSKQTQIYRIVQADDNISKLGPLTESKHTKQRKQQRAINDDMIKIALTYGRKEYSDGALRYTLTDRSLNHTPYAKVMDALRGLRVVCSQEFPTPEIITAYWHNETKQRVR
;
A
#
# COMPACT_ATOMS: atom_id res chain seq x y z
N MET A 1 -10.62 -10.92 -15.75
CA MET A 1 -10.12 -11.13 -14.37
C MET A 1 -10.12 -9.80 -13.63
N SER A 2 -10.52 -9.78 -12.35
CA SER A 2 -10.46 -8.56 -11.54
C SER A 2 -9.01 -8.20 -11.20
N LYS A 3 -8.68 -6.91 -11.19
CA LYS A 3 -7.34 -6.42 -10.80
C LYS A 3 -6.98 -6.86 -9.37
N GLN A 4 -7.95 -6.99 -8.47
CA GLN A 4 -7.72 -7.50 -7.11
C GLN A 4 -7.26 -8.96 -7.10
N THR A 5 -7.83 -9.81 -7.95
CA THR A 5 -7.40 -11.21 -8.09
C THR A 5 -5.98 -11.30 -8.63
N GLN A 6 -5.61 -10.40 -9.55
CA GLN A 6 -4.25 -10.33 -10.07
C GLN A 6 -3.25 -9.88 -9.00
N ILE A 7 -3.60 -8.84 -8.22
CA ILE A 7 -2.80 -8.36 -7.08
C ILE A 7 -2.57 -9.50 -6.08
N TYR A 8 -3.63 -10.21 -5.67
CA TYR A 8 -3.53 -11.33 -4.74
C TYR A 8 -2.52 -12.38 -5.21
N ARG A 9 -2.60 -12.80 -6.48
CA ARG A 9 -1.67 -13.80 -7.04
C ARG A 9 -0.22 -13.35 -7.03
N ILE A 10 0.04 -12.07 -7.32
CA ILE A 10 1.39 -11.51 -7.28
C ILE A 10 1.90 -11.50 -5.83
N VAL A 11 1.07 -11.07 -4.87
CA VAL A 11 1.43 -11.02 -3.45
C VAL A 11 1.77 -12.40 -2.89
N GLN A 12 1.01 -13.43 -3.25
CA GLN A 12 1.29 -14.81 -2.79
C GLN A 12 2.64 -15.36 -3.30
N ALA A 13 3.18 -14.79 -4.39
CA ALA A 13 4.46 -15.20 -4.96
C ALA A 13 5.63 -14.27 -4.56
N ASP A 14 5.39 -13.29 -3.68
CA ASP A 14 6.37 -12.26 -3.32
C ASP A 14 6.92 -12.46 -1.90
N ASP A 15 8.12 -13.03 -1.82
CA ASP A 15 8.81 -13.32 -0.57
C ASP A 15 9.11 -12.07 0.28
N ASN A 16 9.14 -10.87 -0.30
CA ASN A 16 9.38 -9.66 0.47
C ASN A 16 8.18 -9.24 1.29
N ILE A 17 6.97 -9.56 0.82
CA ILE A 17 5.75 -9.30 1.57
C ILE A 17 5.60 -10.28 2.73
N SER A 18 6.08 -11.51 2.60
CA SER A 18 6.06 -12.52 3.67
C SER A 18 6.86 -12.11 4.92
N LYS A 19 7.77 -11.12 4.80
CA LYS A 19 8.54 -10.56 5.92
C LYS A 19 7.75 -9.57 6.77
N LEU A 20 6.57 -9.12 6.31
CA LEU A 20 5.68 -8.27 7.09
C LEU A 20 5.03 -9.07 8.22
N GLY A 21 5.10 -8.55 9.43
CA GLY A 21 4.28 -9.03 10.54
C GLY A 21 2.79 -8.71 10.35
N PRO A 22 1.95 -9.11 11.31
CA PRO A 22 0.52 -8.82 11.25
C PRO A 22 0.25 -7.31 11.23
N LEU A 23 -0.67 -6.89 10.36
CA LEU A 23 -1.11 -5.50 10.30
C LEU A 23 -2.04 -5.22 11.48
N THR A 24 -1.70 -4.23 12.30
CA THR A 24 -2.57 -3.78 13.39
C THR A 24 -3.33 -2.54 12.95
N GLU A 25 -4.65 -2.52 13.14
CA GLU A 25 -5.48 -1.40 12.70
C GLU A 25 -6.77 -1.28 13.52
N SER A 26 -7.24 -0.03 13.70
CA SER A 26 -8.49 0.26 14.39
C SER A 26 -9.72 -0.13 13.56
N LYS A 27 -10.88 -0.28 14.22
CA LYS A 27 -12.17 -0.51 13.54
C LYS A 27 -12.51 0.62 12.56
N HIS A 28 -12.21 1.87 12.93
CA HIS A 28 -12.42 3.03 12.06
C HIS A 28 -11.52 2.98 10.82
N THR A 29 -10.27 2.55 10.97
CA THR A 29 -9.33 2.34 9.86
C THR A 29 -9.85 1.28 8.89
N LYS A 30 -10.32 0.14 9.40
CA LYS A 30 -10.94 -0.93 8.59
C LYS A 30 -12.11 -0.41 7.75
N GLN A 31 -13.01 0.35 8.37
CA GLN A 31 -14.17 0.91 7.68
C GLN A 31 -13.76 1.90 6.57
N ARG A 32 -12.78 2.77 6.83
CA ARG A 32 -12.27 3.73 5.84
C ARG A 32 -11.59 3.03 4.66
N LYS A 33 -10.84 1.96 4.91
CA LYS A 33 -10.25 1.11 3.85
C LYS A 33 -11.32 0.53 2.95
N GLN A 34 -12.37 -0.04 3.54
CA GLN A 34 -13.49 -0.62 2.79
C GLN A 34 -14.19 0.43 1.90
N GLN A 35 -14.49 1.61 2.45
CA GLN A 35 -15.09 2.71 1.68
C GLN A 35 -14.22 3.17 0.50
N ARG A 36 -12.91 2.96 0.58
CA ARG A 36 -11.92 3.36 -0.44
C ARG A 36 -11.50 2.20 -1.35
N ALA A 37 -12.12 1.03 -1.20
CA ALA A 37 -11.78 -0.22 -1.88
C ALA A 37 -10.29 -0.60 -1.75
N ILE A 38 -9.69 -0.35 -0.58
CA ILE A 38 -8.31 -0.71 -0.25
C ILE A 38 -8.34 -1.98 0.60
N ASN A 39 -7.58 -3.00 0.19
CA ASN A 39 -7.45 -4.25 0.92
C ASN A 39 -6.06 -4.39 1.57
N ASP A 40 -5.86 -5.46 2.33
CA ASP A 40 -4.63 -5.68 3.10
C ASP A 40 -3.42 -5.94 2.19
N ASP A 41 -3.61 -6.68 1.09
CA ASP A 41 -2.55 -6.93 0.10
C ASP A 41 -2.00 -5.63 -0.46
N MET A 42 -2.87 -4.68 -0.80
CA MET A 42 -2.48 -3.34 -1.27
C MET A 42 -1.68 -2.57 -0.21
N ILE A 43 -2.07 -2.70 1.07
CA ILE A 43 -1.32 -2.08 2.18
C ILE A 43 0.07 -2.71 2.30
N LYS A 44 0.16 -4.03 2.26
CA LYS A 44 1.44 -4.74 2.32
C LYS A 44 2.37 -4.30 1.19
N ILE A 45 1.86 -4.19 -0.03
CA ILE A 45 2.64 -3.68 -1.18
C ILE A 45 3.14 -2.26 -0.90
N ALA A 46 2.30 -1.37 -0.37
CA ALA A 46 2.70 -0.01 -0.03
C ALA A 46 3.79 0.03 1.04
N LEU A 47 3.68 -0.79 2.09
CA LEU A 47 4.69 -0.85 3.16
C LEU A 47 6.03 -1.41 2.66
N THR A 48 6.01 -2.35 1.71
CA THR A 48 7.23 -2.97 1.17
C THR A 48 7.90 -2.13 0.08
N TYR A 49 7.12 -1.56 -0.85
CA TYR A 49 7.63 -0.92 -2.07
C TYR A 49 7.31 0.56 -2.18
N GLY A 50 6.57 1.12 -1.23
CA GLY A 50 6.23 2.55 -1.24
C GLY A 50 7.44 3.42 -0.97
N ARG A 51 7.43 4.61 -1.59
CA ARG A 51 8.35 5.67 -1.18
C ARG A 51 8.01 6.08 0.25
N LYS A 52 8.95 5.86 1.16
CA LYS A 52 8.86 6.20 2.58
C LYS A 52 9.15 7.68 2.78
N GLU A 53 8.28 8.35 3.52
CA GLU A 53 8.37 9.75 3.92
C GLU A 53 8.00 9.85 5.41
N TYR A 54 8.68 10.69 6.18
CA TYR A 54 8.30 11.00 7.56
C TYR A 54 7.72 12.40 7.62
N SER A 55 6.53 12.55 8.20
CA SER A 55 5.84 13.84 8.30
C SER A 55 4.82 13.82 9.42
N ASP A 56 4.79 14.88 10.21
CA ASP A 56 3.85 15.10 11.33
C ASP A 56 3.85 13.96 12.35
N GLY A 57 5.04 13.45 12.69
CA GLY A 57 5.18 12.37 13.66
C GLY A 57 4.87 10.97 13.13
N ALA A 58 4.48 10.83 11.85
CA ALA A 58 4.04 9.57 11.26
C ALA A 58 4.84 9.18 10.01
N LEU A 59 4.88 7.88 9.75
CA LEU A 59 5.45 7.32 8.53
C LEU A 59 4.40 7.23 7.43
N ARG A 60 4.77 7.66 6.23
CA ARG A 60 3.93 7.63 5.03
C ARG A 60 4.63 6.81 3.96
N TYR A 61 3.91 5.84 3.41
CA TYR A 61 4.38 5.03 2.31
C TYR A 61 3.49 5.30 1.11
N THR A 62 4.06 5.86 0.04
CA THR A 62 3.30 6.21 -1.17
C THR A 62 3.77 5.37 -2.36
N LEU A 63 2.84 4.65 -2.98
CA LEU A 63 3.10 3.95 -4.23
C LEU A 63 3.16 4.93 -5.39
N THR A 64 4.28 4.92 -6.09
CA THR A 64 4.55 5.75 -7.26
C THR A 64 4.98 4.85 -8.41
N ASP A 65 4.87 5.33 -9.64
CA ASP A 65 5.29 4.54 -10.80
C ASP A 65 6.74 4.13 -10.70
N ARG A 66 7.60 5.08 -10.29
CA ARG A 66 9.01 4.82 -10.05
C ARG A 66 9.23 3.70 -9.03
N SER A 67 8.42 3.62 -7.99
CA SER A 67 8.56 2.60 -6.95
C SER A 67 8.00 1.24 -7.36
N LEU A 68 7.09 1.20 -8.33
CA LEU A 68 6.49 -0.04 -8.86
C LEU A 68 7.17 -0.57 -10.13
N ASN A 69 7.86 0.27 -10.90
CA ASN A 69 8.36 -0.06 -12.24
C ASN A 69 9.32 -1.27 -12.27
N HIS A 70 10.10 -1.46 -11.21
CA HIS A 70 11.06 -2.56 -11.08
C HIS A 70 10.57 -3.66 -10.14
N THR A 71 9.24 -3.79 -10.00
CA THR A 71 8.60 -4.78 -9.14
C THR A 71 7.62 -5.62 -9.97
N PRO A 72 7.22 -6.81 -9.47
CA PRO A 72 6.16 -7.60 -10.10
C PRO A 72 4.83 -6.84 -10.28
N TYR A 73 4.62 -5.77 -9.52
CA TYR A 73 3.42 -4.93 -9.52
C TYR A 73 3.36 -3.92 -10.66
N ALA A 74 4.42 -3.78 -11.48
CA ALA A 74 4.38 -2.91 -12.67
C ALA A 74 3.17 -3.21 -13.58
N LYS A 75 2.76 -4.50 -13.65
CA LYS A 75 1.60 -4.97 -14.44
C LYS A 75 0.24 -4.46 -13.94
N VAL A 76 0.18 -4.03 -12.68
CA VAL A 76 -1.04 -3.53 -12.01
C VAL A 76 -0.83 -2.11 -11.47
N MET A 77 0.17 -1.41 -12.00
CA MET A 77 0.60 -0.09 -11.53
C MET A 77 -0.54 0.93 -11.47
N ASP A 78 -1.39 1.02 -12.50
CA ASP A 78 -2.53 1.95 -12.50
C ASP A 78 -3.53 1.69 -11.36
N ALA A 79 -3.61 0.45 -10.87
CA ALA A 79 -4.48 0.08 -9.77
C ALA A 79 -3.92 0.50 -8.40
N LEU A 80 -2.60 0.67 -8.32
CA LEU A 80 -1.85 0.89 -7.09
C LEU A 80 -1.28 2.31 -6.99
N ARG A 81 -1.13 3.01 -8.12
CA ARG A 81 -0.59 4.36 -8.21
C ARG A 81 -1.32 5.30 -7.26
N GLY A 82 -0.54 6.01 -6.46
CA GLY A 82 -1.04 6.99 -5.50
C GLY A 82 -1.64 6.39 -4.24
N LEU A 83 -1.60 5.06 -4.02
CA LEU A 83 -1.95 4.51 -2.72
C LEU A 83 -0.96 5.03 -1.68
N ARG A 84 -1.48 5.69 -0.65
CA ARG A 84 -0.72 6.16 0.49
C ARG A 84 -1.20 5.48 1.76
N VAL A 85 -0.26 4.88 2.49
CA VAL A 85 -0.48 4.27 3.80
C VAL A 85 0.25 5.08 4.84
N VAL A 86 -0.44 5.38 5.95
CA VAL A 86 0.12 6.11 7.09
C VAL A 86 0.14 5.20 8.30
N CYS A 87 1.29 5.08 8.95
CA CYS A 87 1.46 4.29 10.17
C CYS A 87 2.20 5.08 11.27
N SER A 88 1.89 4.78 12.53
CA SER A 88 2.52 5.38 13.71
C SER A 88 3.90 4.77 13.99
N GLN A 89 4.06 3.49 13.66
CA GLN A 89 5.27 2.70 13.93
C GLN A 89 5.74 1.99 12.67
N GLU A 90 7.05 1.76 12.59
CA GLU A 90 7.66 0.92 11.57
C GLU A 90 7.53 -0.58 11.93
N PHE A 91 7.95 -1.44 11.01
CA PHE A 91 8.16 -2.88 11.21
C PHE A 91 8.76 -3.26 12.57
N PRO A 92 8.44 -4.46 13.11
CA PRO A 92 7.76 -5.59 12.46
C PRO A 92 6.23 -5.58 12.54
N THR A 93 5.64 -4.76 13.41
CA THR A 93 4.19 -4.69 13.65
C THR A 93 3.66 -3.29 13.36
N PRO A 94 3.55 -2.90 12.08
CA PRO A 94 3.10 -1.56 11.72
C PRO A 94 1.65 -1.35 12.18
N GLU A 95 1.42 -0.28 12.93
CA GLU A 95 0.08 0.16 13.31
C GLU A 95 -0.43 1.16 12.26
N ILE A 96 -1.45 0.74 11.51
CA ILE A 96 -2.02 1.51 10.40
C ILE A 96 -3.02 2.54 10.95
N ILE A 97 -2.67 3.81 10.79
CA ILE A 97 -3.53 4.94 11.14
C ILE A 97 -4.60 5.11 10.06
N THR A 98 -4.18 5.18 8.79
CA THR A 98 -5.10 5.33 7.65
C THR A 98 -4.45 4.92 6.33
N ALA A 99 -5.28 4.62 5.33
CA ALA A 99 -4.86 4.42 3.95
C ALA A 99 -5.80 5.16 3.00
N TYR A 100 -5.25 5.83 1.99
CA TYR A 100 -6.02 6.64 1.04
C TYR A 100 -5.35 6.78 -0.33
N TRP A 101 -6.14 7.20 -1.32
CA TRP A 101 -5.64 7.55 -2.64
C TRP A 101 -5.16 9.00 -2.66
N HIS A 102 -3.86 9.21 -2.82
CA HIS A 102 -3.27 10.52 -3.02
C HIS A 102 -3.53 10.98 -4.46
N ASN A 103 -4.53 11.83 -4.65
CA ASN A 103 -5.05 12.20 -5.97
C ASN A 103 -3.98 12.80 -6.90
N GLU A 104 -3.11 13.66 -6.40
CA GLU A 104 -2.04 14.26 -7.20
C GLU A 104 -1.12 13.19 -7.79
N THR A 105 -0.73 12.19 -6.98
CA THR A 105 0.10 11.08 -7.44
C THR A 105 -0.66 10.17 -8.38
N LYS A 106 -1.95 9.94 -8.10
CA LYS A 106 -2.82 9.05 -8.90
C LYS A 106 -3.08 9.61 -10.30
N GLN A 107 -3.28 10.92 -10.42
CA GLN A 107 -3.56 11.62 -11.67
C GLN A 107 -2.30 11.89 -12.49
N ARG A 108 -1.12 11.84 -11.86
CA ARG A 108 0.17 11.97 -12.53
C ARG A 108 0.50 10.67 -13.27
N VAL A 109 -0.21 10.42 -14.36
CA VAL A 109 0.15 9.42 -15.35
C VAL A 109 1.39 9.97 -16.07
N ARG A 110 2.52 9.26 -15.93
CA ARG A 110 3.80 9.62 -16.55
C ARG A 110 4.20 8.56 -17.56
#